data_AF-A0AAJ2ISW4-F1
#
_entry.id   AF-A0AAJ2ISW4-F1
#
_cell.length_a   1.000
_cell.length_b   1.000
_cell.length_c   1.000
_cell.angle_alpha   90.00
_cell.angle_beta   90.00
_cell.angle_gamma   90.00
#
_symmetry.space_group_name_H-M   'P 1'
#
loop_
_entity.id
_entity.type
_entity.pdbx_description
1 polymer ?
#
loop_
_entity_poly.entity_id
_entity_poly.type
_entity_poly.pdbx_seq_one_letter_code
_entity_poly.pdbx_strand_id
1 'polypeptide(L)'
;MAVLAVGQSELPSGVSTGFIAVIIMSLGLSLGSTTGFAVNPARDLGPRLVHILLPLKHKGTSDWAYAWIPAIAPLVGAVLAALLFKQLIY
;
A
#
# COMPACT_ATOMS: atom_id res chain seq x y z
N MET A 1 -5.53 6.20 7.66
CA MET A 1 -5.85 7.35 8.53
C MET A 1 -4.66 8.29 8.68
N ALA A 2 -3.49 7.83 9.15
CA ALA A 2 -2.31 8.70 9.34
C ALA A 2 -1.91 9.52 8.11
N VAL A 3 -1.92 8.93 6.91
CA VAL A 3 -1.65 9.65 5.66
C VAL A 3 -2.68 10.75 5.37
N LEU A 4 -3.97 10.51 5.68
CA LEU A 4 -5.02 11.54 5.54
C LEU A 4 -4.82 12.68 6.54
N ALA A 5 -4.38 12.37 7.76
CA ALA A 5 -4.05 13.38 8.77
C ALA A 5 -2.90 14.29 8.31
N VAL A 6 -1.85 13.73 7.72
CA VAL A 6 -0.75 14.50 7.12
C VAL A 6 -1.22 15.31 5.91
N GLY A 7 -2.21 14.81 5.15
CA GLY A 7 -2.79 15.54 4.02
C GLY A 7 -3.63 16.76 4.42
N GLN A 8 -4.01 16.89 5.70
CA GLN A 8 -4.81 18.00 6.22
C GLN A 8 -3.96 19.03 6.97
N SER A 9 -2.67 18.77 7.14
CA SER A 9 -1.75 19.71 7.76
C SER A 9 -1.07 20.60 6.72
N GLU A 10 -0.99 21.90 7.02
CA GLU A 10 -0.26 22.90 6.26
C GLU A 10 1.25 22.72 6.51
N LEU A 11 1.84 21.68 5.91
CA LEU A 11 3.28 21.41 5.99
C LEU A 11 4.00 21.86 4.71
N PRO A 12 5.24 22.36 4.80
CA PRO A 12 6.06 22.66 3.63
C PRO A 12 6.18 21.45 2.69
N SER A 13 6.15 21.70 1.38
CA SER A 13 6.33 20.67 0.36
C SER A 13 7.66 19.94 0.57
N GLY A 14 7.59 18.61 0.73
CA GLY A 14 8.75 17.75 1.03
C GLY A 14 8.78 17.26 2.48
N VAL A 15 8.36 18.08 3.45
CA VAL A 15 8.21 17.63 4.84
C VAL A 15 7.04 16.65 4.95
N SER A 16 5.90 16.96 4.31
CA SER A 16 4.75 16.05 4.21
C SER A 16 5.13 14.71 3.57
N THR A 17 5.90 14.73 2.48
CA THR A 17 6.43 13.54 1.81
C THR A 17 7.31 12.71 2.76
N GLY A 18 8.18 13.36 3.53
CA GLY A 18 9.00 12.70 4.55
C GLY A 18 8.17 11.97 5.59
N PHE A 19 7.14 12.61 6.14
CA PHE A 19 6.23 11.98 7.09
C PHE A 19 5.50 10.78 6.48
N ILE A 20 5.00 10.90 5.25
CA ILE A 20 4.36 9.78 4.55
C ILE A 20 5.35 8.62 4.39
N ALA A 21 6.61 8.88 4.04
CA ALA A 21 7.64 7.85 3.92
C ALA A 21 7.90 7.14 5.25
N VAL A 22 7.99 7.87 6.37
CA VAL A 22 8.17 7.28 7.71
C VAL A 22 6.95 6.44 8.11
N ILE A 23 5.73 6.89 7.81
CA ILE A 23 4.50 6.13 8.06
C ILE A 23 4.55 4.80 7.29
N ILE A 24 4.84 4.85 5.98
CA ILE A 24 4.94 3.66 5.13
C ILE A 24 6.04 2.71 5.64
N MET A 25 7.20 3.24 6.02
CA MET A 25 8.31 2.47 6.59
C MET A 25 7.90 1.77 7.89
N SER A 26 7.26 2.49 8.82
CA SER A 26 6.80 1.92 10.09
C SER A 26 5.79 0.78 9.89
N LEU A 27 4.91 0.90 8.89
CA LEU A 27 3.99 -0.18 8.53
C LEU A 27 4.72 -1.39 7.94
N GLY A 28 5.72 -1.16 7.09
CA GLY A 28 6.57 -2.24 6.57
C GLY A 28 7.32 -2.99 7.67
N LEU A 29 7.89 -2.26 8.64
CA LEU A 29 8.65 -2.85 9.75
C LEU A 29 7.76 -3.58 10.77
N SER A 30 6.54 -3.11 11.00
CA SER A 30 5.62 -3.69 12.00
C SER A 30 4.71 -4.78 11.45
N LEU A 31 4.24 -4.65 10.21
CA LEU A 31 3.20 -5.50 9.62
C LEU A 31 3.61 -6.16 8.30
N GLY A 32 4.81 -5.87 7.77
CA GLY A 32 5.22 -6.32 6.44
C GLY A 32 5.46 -7.83 6.31
N SER A 33 5.82 -8.53 7.40
CA SER A 33 6.14 -9.97 7.34
C SER A 33 4.95 -10.86 7.00
N THR A 34 3.72 -10.42 7.29
CA THR A 34 2.52 -11.23 7.10
C THR A 34 2.06 -11.33 5.64
N THR A 35 2.23 -10.25 4.88
CA THR A 35 1.65 -10.09 3.53
C THR A 35 2.56 -9.37 2.53
N GLY A 36 3.80 -9.04 2.92
CA GLY A 36 4.74 -8.26 2.10
C GLY A 36 4.43 -6.77 2.02
N PHE A 37 3.51 -6.27 2.87
CA PHE A 37 3.04 -4.88 2.87
C PHE A 37 2.52 -4.46 1.48
N ALA A 38 1.62 -5.27 0.92
CA ALA A 38 1.00 -5.03 -0.38
C ALA A 38 -0.17 -4.04 -0.27
N VAL A 39 0.12 -2.81 0.16
CA VAL A 39 -0.87 -1.75 0.45
C VAL A 39 -1.30 -0.91 -0.75
N ASN A 40 -0.81 -1.23 -1.94
CA ASN A 40 -1.10 -0.50 -3.16
C ASN A 40 -1.27 -1.49 -4.31
N PRO A 41 -2.42 -1.50 -5.01
CA PRO A 41 -2.64 -2.39 -6.15
C PRO A 41 -1.56 -2.28 -7.22
N ALA A 42 -1.08 -1.07 -7.53
CA ALA A 42 -0.03 -0.87 -8.53
C ALA A 42 1.33 -1.44 -8.09
N ARG A 43 1.62 -1.40 -6.79
CA ARG A 43 2.86 -1.94 -6.18
C ARG A 43 2.93 -3.46 -6.22
N ASP A 44 1.80 -4.13 -6.44
CA ASP A 44 1.71 -5.59 -6.54
C ASP A 44 1.44 -6.06 -7.98
N LEU A 45 0.39 -5.54 -8.63
CA LEU A 45 -0.02 -5.99 -9.97
C LEU A 45 1.02 -5.69 -11.06
N GLY A 46 1.68 -4.53 -11.00
CA GLY A 46 2.71 -4.16 -11.98
C GLY A 46 3.86 -5.19 -12.03
N PRO A 47 4.54 -5.45 -10.89
CA PRO A 47 5.54 -6.50 -10.81
C PRO A 47 5.05 -7.90 -11.22
N ARG A 48 3.80 -8.27 -10.91
CA ARG A 48 3.23 -9.57 -11.33
C ARG A 48 3.05 -9.67 -12.84
N LEU A 49 2.57 -8.61 -13.48
CA LEU A 49 2.46 -8.55 -14.94
C LEU A 49 3.83 -8.68 -15.61
N VAL A 50 4.85 -8.00 -15.07
CA VAL A 50 6.21 -8.14 -15.56
C VAL A 50 6.72 -9.58 -15.35
N HIS A 51 6.47 -10.18 -14.19
CA HIS A 51 6.89 -11.54 -13.86
C HIS A 51 6.25 -12.62 -14.77
N ILE A 52 4.98 -12.47 -15.14
CA ILE A 52 4.34 -13.42 -16.07
C ILE A 52 4.89 -13.28 -17.49
N LEU A 53 5.09 -12.04 -17.95
CA LEU A 53 5.50 -11.75 -19.33
C LEU A 53 6.98 -12.07 -19.61
N LEU A 54 7.86 -11.87 -18.63
CA LEU A 54 9.29 -12.07 -18.85
C LEU A 54 9.70 -13.55 -18.76
N PRO A 55 10.56 -14.04 -19.67
CA PRO A 55 11.18 -15.36 -19.57
C PRO A 55 12.35 -15.32 -18.59
N LEU A 56 12.03 -15.49 -17.30
CA LEU A 56 13.02 -15.55 -16.22
C LEU A 56 13.48 -17.01 -16.00
N LYS A 57 14.79 -17.24 -15.90
CA LYS A 57 15.34 -18.56 -15.53
C LYS A 57 14.92 -18.93 -14.10
N HIS A 58 14.47 -20.17 -13.90
CA HIS A 58 14.01 -20.69 -12.61
C HIS A 58 12.84 -19.91 -11.97
N LYS A 59 11.96 -19.32 -12.78
CA LYS A 59 10.81 -18.57 -12.27
C LYS A 59 9.77 -19.49 -11.62
N GLY A 60 9.23 -19.03 -10.48
CA GLY A 60 8.07 -19.64 -9.84
C GLY A 60 6.75 -19.27 -10.54
N THR A 61 5.63 -19.53 -9.89
CA THR A 61 4.32 -19.05 -10.33
C THR A 61 4.17 -17.55 -10.01
N SER A 62 3.29 -16.83 -10.70
CA SER A 62 2.99 -15.41 -10.38
C SER A 62 1.96 -15.26 -9.25
N ASP A 63 1.57 -16.38 -8.62
CA ASP A 63 0.63 -16.45 -7.50
C ASP A 63 -0.69 -15.67 -7.73
N TRP A 64 -1.33 -15.96 -8.87
CA TRP A 64 -2.59 -15.31 -9.26
C TRP A 64 -3.76 -15.63 -8.34
N ALA A 65 -3.71 -16.76 -7.63
CA ALA A 65 -4.71 -17.13 -6.63
C ALA A 65 -4.74 -16.12 -5.47
N TYR A 66 -3.59 -15.53 -5.12
CA TYR A 66 -3.50 -14.50 -4.09
C TYR A 66 -3.67 -13.07 -4.65
N ALA A 67 -3.37 -12.84 -5.94
CA ALA A 67 -3.26 -11.50 -6.54
C ALA A 67 -4.50 -10.58 -6.40
N TRP A 68 -5.70 -11.14 -6.22
CA TRP A 68 -6.91 -10.34 -6.00
C TRP A 68 -6.92 -9.66 -4.62
N ILE A 69 -6.26 -10.25 -3.62
CA ILE A 69 -6.18 -9.70 -2.25
C ILE A 69 -5.46 -8.35 -2.25
N PRO A 70 -4.21 -8.20 -2.73
CA PRO A 70 -3.53 -6.91 -2.80
C PRO A 70 -4.14 -5.96 -3.84
N ALA A 71 -5.03 -6.43 -4.73
CA ALA A 71 -5.78 -5.57 -5.62
C ALA A 71 -6.99 -4.91 -4.93
N ILE A 72 -7.77 -5.67 -4.15
CA ILE A 72 -9.05 -5.22 -3.59
C ILE A 72 -8.93 -4.81 -2.12
N ALA A 73 -8.20 -5.56 -1.30
CA ALA A 73 -8.11 -5.29 0.13
C ALA A 73 -7.55 -3.89 0.45
N PRO A 74 -6.52 -3.36 -0.26
CA PRO A 74 -6.07 -2.00 -0.02
C PRO A 74 -7.10 -0.93 -0.37
N LEU A 75 -7.92 -1.14 -1.40
CA LEU A 75 -8.98 -0.21 -1.78
C LEU A 75 -10.06 -0.16 -0.71
N VAL A 76 -10.51 -1.32 -0.24
CA VAL A 76 -11.48 -1.43 0.86
C VAL A 76 -10.92 -0.80 2.13
N GLY A 77 -9.67 -1.12 2.48
CA GLY A 77 -9.00 -0.55 3.64
C GLY A 77 -8.85 0.97 3.56
N ALA A 78 -8.55 1.52 2.37
CA ALA A 78 -8.46 2.97 2.16
C ALA A 78 -9.82 3.66 2.34
N VAL A 79 -10.89 3.09 1.79
CA VAL A 79 -12.26 3.61 1.95
C VAL A 79 -12.68 3.57 3.41
N LEU A 80 -12.50 2.43 4.10
CA LEU A 80 -12.83 2.30 5.53
C LEU A 80 -12.03 3.30 6.38
N ALA A 81 -10.73 3.45 6.10
CA ALA A 81 -9.90 4.41 6.78
C ALA A 81 -10.34 5.86 6.53
N ALA A 82 -10.78 6.20 5.32
CA ALA A 82 -11.30 7.54 5.02
C ALA A 82 -12.63 7.82 5.71
N LEU A 83 -13.55 6.86 5.72
CA LEU A 83 -14.81 6.96 6.44
C LEU A 83 -14.60 7.09 7.95
N LEU A 84 -13.72 6.28 8.53
CA LEU A 84 -13.39 6.34 9.94
C LEU A 84 -12.71 7.65 10.32
N PHE A 85 -11.79 8.13 9.48
CA PHE A 85 -11.14 9.43 9.67
C PHE A 85 -12.17 10.57 9.66
N LYS A 86 -13.10 10.54 8.70
CA LYS A 86 -14.21 11.50 8.64
C LYS A 86 -15.11 11.44 9.87
N GLN A 87 -15.37 10.27 10.43
CA GLN A 87 -16.28 10.14 11.58
C GLN A 87 -15.65 10.53 12.93
N LEU A 88 -14.33 10.36 13.07
CA LEU A 88 -13.63 10.55 14.34
C LEU A 88 -12.93 11.90 14.47
N ILE A 89 -12.51 12.50 13.35
CA ILE A 89 -11.66 13.69 13.35
C ILE A 89 -12.38 14.90 12.73
N TYR A 90 -13.39 14.67 11.89
CA TYR A 90 -14.27 15.70 11.35
C TYR A 90 -15.66 15.59 11.98
#